data_AF-A0A5B0CML9-F1
#
_entry.id   AF-A0A5B0CML9-F1
#
_cell.length_a   1.000
_cell.length_b   1.000
_cell.length_c   1.000
_cell.angle_alpha   90.00
_cell.angle_beta   90.00
_cell.angle_gamma   90.00
#
_symmetry.space_group_name_H-M   'P 1'
#
loop_
_entity.id
_entity.type
_entity.pdbx_description
1 polymer ?
#
loop_
_entity_poly.entity_id
_entity_poly.type
_entity_poly.pdbx_seq_one_letter_code
_entity_poly.pdbx_strand_id
1 'polypeptide(L)'
;MKTYMKIFMYFFVMIAIFGMTTIFSSEYFQKSFNTLDIMDISRMVLINIIKLVIGLLIIDTYMRFNEISNVKKTLLLVIAIPSSMFVCAFLTPIEF
;
A
#
# COMPACT_ATOMS: atom_id res chain seq x y z
N MET A 1 12.33 4.43 21.14
CA MET A 1 12.88 4.54 19.77
C MET A 1 12.61 3.28 18.93
N LYS A 2 12.99 2.08 19.39
CA LYS A 2 12.77 0.81 18.66
C LYS A 2 11.31 0.56 18.25
N THR A 3 10.33 0.84 19.11
CA THR A 3 8.89 0.65 18.80
C THR A 3 8.38 1.58 17.71
N TYR A 4 8.78 2.86 17.73
CA TYR A 4 8.40 3.83 16.70
C TYR A 4 8.93 3.43 15.32
N MET A 5 10.19 2.96 15.25
CA MET A 5 10.78 2.45 14.01
C MET A 5 10.03 1.22 13.50
N LYS A 6 9.63 0.29 14.38
CA LYS A 6 8.82 -0.86 13.98
C LYS A 6 7.48 -0.43 13.37
N ILE A 7 6.74 0.45 14.03
CA ILE A 7 5.44 0.95 13.55
C ILE A 7 5.60 1.66 12.21
N PHE A 8 6.63 2.49 12.08
CA PHE A 8 6.96 3.14 10.80
C PHE A 8 7.20 2.10 9.70
N MET A 9 8.01 1.07 9.96
CA MET A 9 8.29 0.02 8.98
C MET A 9 7.03 -0.76 8.58
N TYR A 10 6.13 -1.04 9.52
CA TYR A 10 4.83 -1.66 9.23
C TYR A 10 4.02 -0.80 8.26
N PHE A 11 3.83 0.49 8.57
CA PHE A 11 3.12 1.40 7.68
C PHE A 11 3.83 1.57 6.34
N PHE A 12 5.15 1.73 6.34
CA PHE A 12 5.95 1.89 5.12
C PHE A 12 5.75 0.71 4.17
N VAL A 13 5.89 -0.53 4.64
CA VAL A 13 5.71 -1.73 3.80
C VAL A 13 4.26 -1.83 3.30
N MET A 14 3.28 -1.59 4.16
CA MET A 14 1.86 -1.63 3.77
C MET A 14 1.53 -0.62 2.68
N ILE A 15 1.96 0.64 2.83
CA ILE A 15 1.71 1.68 1.82
C ILE A 15 2.54 1.44 0.56
N ALA A 16 3.76 0.91 0.66
CA ALA A 16 4.55 0.54 -0.51
C ALA A 16 3.85 -0.54 -1.35
N ILE A 17 3.33 -1.60 -0.73
CA ILE A 17 2.57 -2.64 -1.44
C ILE A 17 1.29 -2.04 -2.04
N PHE A 18 0.59 -1.16 -1.32
CA PHE A 18 -0.58 -0.47 -1.84
C PHE A 18 -0.24 0.39 -3.07
N GLY A 19 0.87 1.12 -3.03
CA GLY A 19 1.38 1.93 -4.13
C GLY A 19 1.71 1.06 -5.34
N MET A 20 2.53 0.03 -5.16
CA MET A 20 2.95 -0.88 -6.24
C MET A 20 1.75 -1.57 -6.90
N THR A 21 0.79 -2.07 -6.13
CA THR A 21 -0.42 -2.68 -6.69
C THR A 21 -1.32 -1.68 -7.42
N THR A 22 -1.30 -0.41 -7.01
CA THR A 22 -2.02 0.66 -7.70
C THR A 22 -1.35 1.02 -9.03
N ILE A 23 -0.02 1.13 -9.05
CA ILE A 23 0.74 1.38 -10.29
C ILE A 23 0.55 0.23 -11.28
N PHE A 24 0.75 -1.01 -10.81
CA PHE A 24 0.51 -2.20 -11.64
C PHE A 24 -0.91 -2.24 -12.19
N SER A 25 -1.92 -1.90 -11.37
CA SER A 25 -3.30 -1.82 -11.84
C SER A 25 -3.49 -0.73 -12.91
N SER A 26 -2.84 0.43 -12.76
CA SER A 26 -2.96 1.52 -13.72
C SER A 26 -2.26 1.26 -15.05
N GLU A 27 -1.14 0.54 -15.04
CA GLU A 27 -0.42 0.16 -16.27
C GLU A 27 -1.13 -0.97 -17.00
N TYR A 28 -1.57 -1.99 -16.24
CA TYR A 28 -2.08 -3.22 -16.82
C TYR A 28 -3.55 -3.11 -17.28
N PHE A 29 -4.38 -2.34 -16.58
CA PHE A 29 -5.81 -2.18 -16.88
C PHE A 29 -6.16 -0.88 -17.63
N GLN A 30 -5.21 -0.28 -18.33
CA GLN A 30 -5.43 0.85 -19.25
C GLN A 30 -6.26 0.50 -20.51
N LYS A 31 -7.06 -0.58 -20.45
CA LYS A 31 -7.85 -1.12 -21.55
C LYS A 31 -9.33 -1.06 -21.21
N SER A 32 -10.19 -1.02 -22.23
CA SER A 32 -11.64 -1.06 -22.03
C SER A 32 -12.06 -2.35 -21.33
N PHE A 33 -13.03 -2.26 -20.41
CA PHE A 33 -13.58 -3.43 -19.70
C PHE A 33 -14.03 -4.55 -20.66
N ASN A 34 -14.48 -4.20 -21.86
CA ASN A 34 -14.93 -5.14 -22.89
C ASN A 34 -13.79 -5.96 -23.54
N THR A 35 -12.53 -5.66 -23.20
CA THR A 35 -11.33 -6.33 -23.74
C THR A 35 -10.59 -7.17 -22.71
N LEU A 36 -11.10 -7.23 -21.48
CA LEU A 36 -10.49 -7.99 -20.39
C LEU A 36 -10.85 -9.47 -20.51
N ASP A 37 -9.84 -10.33 -20.46
CA ASP A 37 -10.06 -11.76 -20.35
C ASP A 37 -10.34 -12.18 -18.88
N ILE A 38 -10.63 -13.47 -18.68
CA ILE A 38 -10.91 -14.02 -17.34
C ILE A 38 -9.69 -13.85 -16.41
N MET A 39 -8.47 -13.94 -16.95
CA MET A 39 -7.23 -13.81 -16.19
C MET A 39 -7.06 -12.37 -15.68
N ASP A 40 -7.33 -11.39 -16.54
CA ASP A 40 -7.30 -9.97 -16.22
C ASP A 40 -8.30 -9.65 -15.10
N ILE A 41 -9.53 -10.13 -15.21
CA ILE A 41 -10.55 -9.97 -14.17
C ILE A 41 -10.08 -10.58 -12.83
N SER A 42 -9.53 -11.79 -12.87
CA SER A 42 -9.02 -12.45 -11.65
C SER A 42 -7.88 -11.67 -10.98
N ARG A 43 -6.97 -11.08 -11.77
CA ARG A 43 -5.87 -10.23 -11.27
C ARG A 43 -6.42 -8.97 -10.63
N MET A 44 -7.42 -8.33 -11.24
CA MET A 44 -8.07 -7.14 -10.68
C MET A 44 -8.73 -7.44 -9.32
N VAL A 45 -9.45 -8.56 -9.23
CA VAL A 45 -10.05 -9.02 -7.97
C VAL A 45 -8.98 -9.27 -6.91
N LEU A 46 -7.89 -9.96 -7.26
CA LEU A 46 -6.80 -10.23 -6.33
C LEU A 46 -6.15 -8.94 -5.82
N ILE A 47 -5.90 -7.96 -6.69
CA ILE A 47 -5.36 -6.65 -6.31
C ILE A 47 -6.29 -5.95 -5.31
N ASN A 48 -7.60 -5.98 -5.54
CA ASN A 48 -8.56 -5.37 -4.62
C ASN A 48 -8.62 -6.09 -3.28
N ILE A 49 -8.49 -7.42 -3.26
CA ILE A 49 -8.36 -8.20 -2.02
C ILE A 49 -7.10 -7.79 -1.25
N ILE A 50 -5.96 -7.66 -1.94
CA ILE A 50 -4.70 -7.21 -1.34
C ILE A 50 -4.87 -5.83 -0.70
N LYS A 51 -5.48 -4.88 -1.41
CA LYS A 51 -5.76 -3.53 -0.90
C LYS A 51 -6.65 -3.55 0.34
N LEU A 52 -7.68 -4.39 0.35
CA LEU A 52 -8.56 -4.57 1.50
C LEU A 52 -7.79 -5.13 2.71
N VAL A 53 -6.98 -6.18 2.51
CA VAL A 53 -6.14 -6.77 3.56
C VAL A 53 -5.15 -5.74 4.12
N ILE A 54 -4.56 -4.90 3.28
CA ILE A 54 -3.70 -3.80 3.73
C ILE A 54 -4.46 -2.83 4.64
N GLY A 55 -5.69 -2.45 4.29
CA GLY A 55 -6.54 -1.62 5.15
C GLY A 55 -6.78 -2.25 6.52
N LEU A 56 -7.05 -3.55 6.57
CA LEU A 56 -7.19 -4.30 7.82
C LEU A 56 -5.89 -4.35 8.62
N LEU A 57 -4.74 -4.53 7.96
CA LEU A 57 -3.42 -4.55 8.62
C LEU A 57 -3.01 -3.19 9.18
N ILE A 58 -3.44 -2.09 8.56
CA ILE A 58 -3.27 -0.75 9.13
C ILE A 58 -4.05 -0.67 10.45
N ILE A 59 -5.31 -1.11 10.47
CA ILE A 59 -6.14 -1.15 11.68
C ILE A 59 -5.51 -2.06 12.75
N ASP A 60 -5.06 -3.26 12.38
CA ASP A 60 -4.35 -4.18 13.29
C ASP A 60 -3.12 -3.52 13.90
N THR A 61 -2.35 -2.77 13.10
CA THR A 61 -1.18 -2.02 13.60
C THR A 61 -1.59 -0.97 14.63
N TYR A 62 -2.70 -0.26 14.44
CA TYR A 62 -3.20 0.68 15.43
C TYR A 62 -3.61 -0.01 16.74
N MET A 63 -4.24 -1.17 16.67
CA MET A 63 -4.66 -1.95 17.83
C MET A 63 -3.49 -2.60 18.56
N ARG A 64 -2.55 -3.19 17.82
CA ARG A 64 -1.38 -3.92 18.33
C ARG A 64 -0.45 -3.04 19.16
N PHE A 65 -0.29 -1.78 18.77
CA PHE A 65 0.60 -0.83 19.45
C PHE A 65 -0.18 0.16 20.34
N ASN A 66 -1.14 -0.33 21.14
CA ASN A 66 -2.00 0.49 21.99
C ASN A 66 -1.24 1.40 23.00
N GLU A 67 -0.01 1.04 23.36
CA GLU A 67 0.88 1.81 24.25
C GLU A 67 1.27 3.19 23.69
N ILE A 68 1.19 3.37 22.36
CA ILE A 68 1.53 4.63 21.70
C ILE A 68 0.26 5.41 21.36
N SER A 69 0.30 6.73 21.60
CA SER A 69 -0.82 7.62 21.27
C SER A 69 -1.16 7.58 19.79
N ASN A 70 -2.46 7.67 19.49
CA ASN A 70 -2.96 7.64 18.12
C ASN A 70 -2.39 8.78 17.26
N VAL A 71 -2.19 9.97 17.84
CA VAL A 71 -1.56 11.11 17.16
C VAL A 71 -0.18 10.76 16.62
N LYS A 72 0.65 10.07 17.42
CA LYS A 72 2.00 9.66 16.98
C LYS A 72 1.94 8.58 15.91
N LYS A 73 1.02 7.62 16.00
CA LYS A 73 0.82 6.60 14.96
C LYS A 73 0.40 7.25 13.64
N THR A 74 -0.54 8.19 13.68
CA THR A 74 -0.98 8.94 12.51
C THR A 74 0.16 9.73 11.90
N LEU A 75 1.00 10.37 12.70
CA LEU A 75 2.18 11.08 12.19
C LEU A 75 3.16 10.11 11.49
N LEU A 76 3.40 8.92 12.06
CA LEU A 76 4.23 7.90 11.41
C LEU A 76 3.63 7.39 10.10
N LEU A 77 2.30 7.19 10.05
CA LEU A 77 1.59 6.82 8.83
C LEU A 77 1.71 7.91 7.77
N VAL A 78 1.51 9.17 8.15
CA VAL A 78 1.63 10.33 7.25
C VAL A 78 3.05 10.46 6.69
N ILE A 79 4.09 10.16 7.47
CA ILE A 79 5.48 10.15 6.97
C ILE A 79 5.74 8.92 6.08
N ALA A 80 5.16 7.77 6.40
CA ALA A 80 5.33 6.55 5.62
C ALA A 80 4.76 6.67 4.19
N ILE A 81 3.71 7.47 3.98
CA ILE A 81 3.11 7.69 2.65
C ILE A 81 4.11 8.29 1.65
N PRO A 82 4.69 9.49 1.83
CA PRO A 82 5.63 10.06 0.88
C PRO A 82 6.93 9.23 0.78
N SER A 83 7.40 8.62 1.88
CA SER A 83 8.58 7.74 1.84
C SER A 83 8.36 6.51 0.96
N SER A 84 7.20 5.86 1.09
CA SER A 84 6.86 4.70 0.26
C SER A 84 6.59 5.08 -1.19
N MET A 85 5.90 6.21 -1.44
CA MET A 85 5.70 6.73 -2.80
C MET A 85 7.02 7.00 -3.52
N PHE A 86 7.98 7.61 -2.83
CA PHE A 86 9.33 7.82 -3.37
C PHE A 86 9.96 6.50 -3.79
N VAL A 87 9.91 5.48 -2.93
CA VAL A 87 10.46 4.15 -3.25
C VAL A 87 9.72 3.48 -4.41
N CYS A 88 8.39 3.55 -4.45
CA CYS A 88 7.62 3.02 -5.57
C CYS A 88 8.03 3.68 -6.89
N ALA A 89 8.15 5.02 -6.92
CA ALA A 89 8.57 5.76 -8.11
C ALA A 89 9.98 5.39 -8.59
N PHE A 90 10.90 5.00 -7.69
CA PHE A 90 12.23 4.50 -8.06
C PHE A 90 12.21 3.06 -8.58
N LEU A 91 11.27 2.23 -8.10
CA LEU A 91 11.20 0.80 -8.43
C LEU A 91 10.39 0.53 -9.69
N THR A 92 9.46 1.40 -10.04
CA THR A 92 8.71 1.32 -11.30
C THR A 92 9.46 2.11 -12.36
N PRO A 93 9.87 1.51 -13.49
CA PRO A 93 10.43 2.28 -14.60
C PRO A 93 9.34 3.21 -15.13
N ILE A 94 9.38 4.47 -14.72
CA ILE A 94 8.53 5.51 -15.30
C ILE A 94 9.13 5.79 -16.68
N GLU A 95 8.67 5.06 -17.68
CA GLU A 95 8.92 5.41 -19.09
C GLU A 95 8.12 6.69 -19.38
N PHE A 96 8.83 7.81 -19.48
CA PHE A 96 8.30 9.11 -19.90
C PHE A 96 8.13 9.18 -21.41
#